data_AF-A0A3A8HPN0-F1
#
_entry.id   AF-A0A3A8HPN0-F1
#
_cell.length_a   1.000
_cell.length_b   1.000
_cell.length_c   1.000
_cell.angle_alpha   90.00
_cell.angle_beta   90.00
_cell.angle_gamma   90.00
#
_symmetry.space_group_name_H-M   'P 1'
#
loop_
_entity.id
_entity.type
_entity.pdbx_description
1 polymer ?
#
loop_
_entity_poly.entity_id
_entity_poly.type
_entity_poly.pdbx_seq_one_letter_code
_entity_poly.pdbx_strand_id
1 'polypeptide(L)'
;MLLDTFCIGLNPLDRLKVKYGKGKALQGHRPHLSKDDSFLAVYEQFGWHVPFTGGLVVARGYIQGLASRAKAFMSYAYSPIWMFSVVHELHFVDGQRTESFDCSSAMETLRHRIEAEPDLDKHGVHLALVNTFRKPYSDLQW
;
A
#
# COMPACT_ATOMS: atom_id res chain seq x y z
N MET A 1 -8.31 -4.38 15.55
CA MET A 1 -6.91 -3.92 15.62
C MET A 1 -6.87 -2.60 16.35
N LEU A 2 -5.94 -2.41 17.28
CA LEU A 2 -5.72 -1.12 17.94
C LEU A 2 -4.63 -0.37 17.19
N LEU A 3 -4.89 0.89 16.85
CA LEU A 3 -3.87 1.77 16.28
C LEU A 3 -3.10 2.38 17.46
N ASP A 4 -1.87 1.92 17.67
CA ASP A 4 -1.01 2.45 18.74
C ASP A 4 -0.15 3.62 18.27
N THR A 5 0.21 3.64 16.98
CA THR A 5 1.03 4.68 16.37
C THR A 5 0.48 5.05 15.00
N PHE A 6 0.33 6.35 14.75
CA PHE A 6 -0.03 6.90 13.45
C PHE A 6 1.05 7.86 12.97
N CYS A 7 1.60 7.59 11.79
CA CYS A 7 2.61 8.42 11.15
C CYS A 7 2.02 9.10 9.93
N ILE A 8 2.24 10.40 9.79
CA ILE A 8 1.80 11.17 8.61
C ILE A 8 2.94 12.06 8.10
N GLY A 9 3.15 12.05 6.79
CA GLY A 9 4.09 12.95 6.14
C GLY A 9 3.59 14.39 6.19
N LEU A 10 4.48 15.33 6.50
CA LEU A 10 4.13 16.74 6.62
C LEU A 10 4.82 17.61 5.56
N ASN A 11 4.07 18.59 5.05
CA ASN A 11 4.67 19.68 4.29
C ASN A 11 5.63 20.52 5.16
N PRO A 12 6.53 21.33 4.57
CA PRO A 12 7.53 22.09 5.34
C PRO A 12 6.95 23.00 6.45
N LEU A 13 5.82 23.65 6.21
CA LEU A 13 5.22 24.57 7.19
C LEU A 13 4.64 23.82 8.38
N ASP A 14 3.97 22.70 8.16
CA ASP A 14 3.40 21.89 9.23
C ASP A 14 4.50 21.20 10.04
N ARG A 15 5.64 20.85 9.43
CA ARG A 15 6.83 20.38 10.16
C ARG A 15 7.33 21.39 11.17
N LEU A 16 7.41 22.68 10.78
CA LEU A 16 7.78 23.75 11.69
C LEU A 16 6.78 23.86 12.85
N LYS A 17 5.47 23.78 12.56
CA LYS A 17 4.44 23.81 13.62
C LYS A 17 4.63 22.67 14.62
N VAL A 18 4.83 21.44 14.16
CA VAL A 18 5.09 20.29 15.04
C VAL A 18 6.38 20.49 15.85
N LYS A 19 7.46 20.91 15.20
CA LYS A 19 8.75 21.19 15.87
C LYS A 19 8.63 22.17 17.03
N TYR A 20 7.75 23.18 16.91
CA TYR A 20 7.50 24.17 17.95
C TYR A 20 6.27 23.85 18.82
N GLY A 21 5.79 22.60 18.84
CA GLY A 21 4.70 22.16 19.71
C GLY A 21 3.32 22.70 19.35
N LYS A 22 3.17 23.27 18.16
CA LYS A 22 1.91 23.82 17.59
C LYS A 22 1.30 22.91 16.52
N GLY A 23 1.72 21.65 16.47
CA GLY A 23 1.11 20.64 15.60
C GLY A 23 -0.36 20.44 15.94
N LYS A 24 -1.17 20.13 14.92
CA LYS A 24 -2.60 19.84 15.12
C LYS A 24 -2.73 18.59 16.00
N ALA A 25 -3.43 18.70 17.13
CA ALA A 25 -3.71 17.55 17.96
C ALA A 25 -4.77 16.65 17.30
N LEU A 26 -4.61 15.34 17.46
CA LEU A 26 -5.58 14.34 17.03
C LEU A 26 -6.20 13.71 18.29
N GLN A 27 -7.47 14.02 18.55
CA GLN A 27 -8.21 13.67 19.78
C GLN A 27 -7.34 13.82 21.06
N GLY A 28 -6.75 15.00 21.26
CA GLY A 28 -5.94 15.30 22.44
C GLY A 28 -4.47 14.84 22.35
N HIS A 29 -4.12 13.97 21.42
CA HIS A 29 -2.74 13.50 21.23
C HIS A 29 -1.97 14.49 20.37
N ARG A 30 -0.83 14.96 20.87
CA ARG A 30 0.03 15.90 20.14
C ARG A 30 1.03 15.13 19.28
N PRO A 31 1.26 15.58 18.03
CA PRO A 31 2.30 14.99 17.22
C PRO A 31 3.68 15.39 17.73
N HIS A 32 4.66 14.53 17.50
CA HIS A 32 6.08 14.86 17.54
C HIS A 32 6.73 14.45 16.22
N LEU A 33 7.92 14.99 15.91
CA LEU A 33 8.65 14.54 14.72
C LEU A 33 9.32 13.20 15.00
N SER A 34 9.25 12.26 14.04
CA SER A 34 9.98 10.99 14.15
C SER A 34 11.48 11.25 14.28
N LYS A 35 12.14 10.44 15.10
CA LYS A 35 13.60 10.47 15.28
C LYS A 35 14.33 9.96 14.05
N ASP A 36 13.74 8.97 13.36
CA ASP A 36 14.34 8.31 12.21
C ASP A 36 14.02 9.03 10.90
N ASP A 37 12.89 9.73 10.85
CA ASP A 37 12.48 10.51 9.68
C ASP A 37 11.81 11.83 10.08
N SER A 38 12.57 12.92 10.04
CA SER A 38 12.08 14.27 10.37
C SER A 38 10.95 14.79 9.46
N PHE A 39 10.61 14.08 8.38
CA PHE A 39 9.48 14.39 7.52
C PHE A 39 8.15 13.85 8.06
N LEU A 40 8.18 12.94 9.03
CA LEU A 40 7.01 12.30 9.61
C LEU A 40 6.63 12.94 10.95
N ALA A 41 5.36 13.32 11.08
CA ALA A 41 4.74 13.53 12.39
C ALA A 41 4.17 12.21 12.90
N VAL A 42 4.52 11.89 14.13
CA VAL A 42 4.14 10.69 14.85
C VAL A 42 3.19 11.07 15.97
N TYR A 43 2.10 10.36 16.04
CA TYR A 43 1.18 10.38 17.16
C TYR A 43 1.14 8.97 17.76
N GLU A 44 1.26 8.87 19.08
CA GLU A 44 1.35 7.60 19.80
C GLU A 44 0.22 7.48 20.83
N GLN A 45 0.04 6.27 21.38
CA GLN A 45 -0.81 5.97 22.53
C GLN A 45 -2.31 6.15 22.30
N PHE A 46 -2.76 6.14 21.05
CA PHE A 46 -4.18 6.33 20.75
C PHE A 46 -5.08 5.25 21.35
N GLY A 47 -4.63 3.98 21.34
CA GLY A 47 -5.49 2.85 21.72
C GLY A 47 -6.80 2.83 20.91
N TRP A 48 -6.80 3.40 19.71
CA TRP A 48 -8.03 3.57 18.93
C TRP A 48 -8.40 2.26 18.27
N HIS A 49 -9.66 1.87 18.45
CA HIS A 49 -10.23 0.84 17.60
C HIS A 49 -10.40 1.41 16.20
N VAL A 50 -9.69 0.83 15.23
CA VAL A 50 -9.91 1.14 13.81
C VAL A 50 -10.79 0.02 13.26
N PRO A 51 -12.13 0.21 13.17
CA PRO A 51 -13.02 -0.78 12.58
C PRO A 51 -12.84 -0.75 11.06
N PHE A 52 -11.72 -1.30 10.60
CA PHE A 52 -11.45 -1.46 9.18
C PHE A 52 -12.16 -2.73 8.69
N THR A 53 -13.10 -2.54 7.78
CA THR A 53 -13.74 -3.62 7.02
C THR A 53 -13.37 -3.44 5.56
N GLY A 54 -12.61 -4.39 5.00
CA GLY A 54 -12.06 -4.23 3.66
C GLY A 54 -10.92 -5.19 3.35
N GLY A 55 -10.35 -5.03 2.17
CA GLY A 55 -9.17 -5.76 1.72
C GLY A 55 -7.92 -4.90 1.79
N LEU A 56 -6.81 -5.46 2.24
CA LEU A 56 -5.48 -4.87 2.20
C LEU A 56 -4.56 -5.79 1.42
N VAL A 57 -3.85 -5.27 0.42
CA VAL A 57 -2.81 -6.02 -0.28
C VAL A 57 -1.46 -5.62 0.29
N VAL A 58 -0.72 -6.60 0.80
CA VAL A 58 0.64 -6.42 1.31
C VAL A 58 1.63 -7.14 0.42
N ALA A 59 2.78 -6.52 0.19
CA ALA A 59 3.81 -7.07 -0.68
C ALA A 59 5.21 -6.88 -0.09
N ARG A 60 6.10 -7.82 -0.37
CA ARG A 60 7.51 -7.75 0.03
C ARG A 60 8.42 -8.37 -1.03
N GLY A 61 9.72 -8.08 -0.92
CA GLY A 61 10.73 -8.60 -1.86
C GLY A 61 10.55 -7.99 -3.24
N TYR A 62 10.67 -6.67 -3.31
CA TYR A 62 10.67 -5.92 -4.56
C TYR A 62 11.76 -6.44 -5.51
N ILE A 63 11.39 -6.69 -6.77
CA ILE A 63 12.28 -7.28 -7.77
C ILE A 63 12.86 -6.14 -8.62
N GLN A 64 14.15 -5.88 -8.42
CA GLN A 64 14.89 -4.91 -9.22
C GLN A 64 14.94 -5.35 -10.70
N GLY A 65 14.79 -4.40 -11.62
CA GLY A 65 14.75 -4.68 -13.07
C GLY A 65 13.33 -4.75 -13.67
N LEU A 66 12.28 -4.89 -12.85
CA LEU A 66 10.90 -4.81 -13.34
C LEU A 66 10.38 -3.38 -13.50
N ALA A 67 10.92 -2.40 -12.74
CA ALA A 67 10.52 -1.00 -12.86
C ALA A 67 10.87 -0.35 -14.21
N SER A 68 11.98 -0.74 -14.84
CA SER A 68 12.33 -0.24 -16.18
C SER A 68 11.32 -0.72 -17.23
N ARG A 69 10.76 -1.93 -17.03
CA ARG A 69 9.67 -2.48 -17.84
C ARG A 69 8.33 -1.82 -17.52
N ALA A 70 8.14 -1.37 -16.28
CA ALA A 70 6.89 -0.74 -15.85
C ALA A 70 6.52 0.50 -16.69
N LYS A 71 7.47 1.25 -17.24
CA LYS A 71 7.17 2.40 -18.11
C LYS A 71 6.41 2.02 -19.40
N ALA A 72 6.58 0.79 -19.88
CA ALA A 72 5.85 0.28 -21.06
C ALA A 72 4.41 -0.14 -20.70
N PHE A 73 4.22 -0.68 -19.50
CA PHE A 73 2.95 -1.25 -19.05
C PHE A 73 2.09 -0.29 -18.22
N MET A 74 2.68 0.68 -17.53
CA MET A 74 2.00 1.70 -16.74
C MET A 74 1.41 2.78 -17.65
N SER A 75 0.24 2.50 -18.26
CA SER A 75 -0.77 3.56 -18.26
C SER A 75 -1.18 3.79 -16.79
N TYR A 76 -1.57 5.01 -16.46
CA TYR A 76 -1.72 5.58 -15.12
C TYR A 76 -2.64 4.84 -14.10
N ALA A 77 -3.08 3.60 -14.36
CA ALA A 77 -4.10 2.92 -13.56
C ALA A 77 -3.69 1.53 -13.01
N TYR A 78 -2.41 1.14 -13.06
CA TYR A 78 -1.99 -0.21 -12.65
C TYR A 78 -1.15 -0.22 -11.37
N SER A 79 -1.62 -0.99 -10.38
CA SER A 79 -0.93 -1.20 -9.11
C SER A 79 0.46 -1.82 -9.34
N PRO A 80 1.54 -1.28 -8.74
CA PRO A 80 2.90 -1.80 -8.88
C PRO A 80 3.14 -3.14 -8.16
N ILE A 81 2.11 -3.72 -7.56
CA ILE A 81 2.16 -4.91 -6.69
C ILE A 81 2.76 -6.15 -7.39
N TRP A 82 2.62 -6.26 -8.71
CA TRP A 82 3.19 -7.37 -9.50
C TRP A 82 4.72 -7.39 -9.53
N MET A 83 5.37 -6.28 -9.17
CA MET A 83 6.83 -6.17 -9.10
C MET A 83 7.42 -6.78 -7.81
N PHE A 84 6.61 -7.42 -6.98
CA PHE A 84 7.04 -8.01 -5.72
C PHE A 84 6.95 -9.54 -5.79
N SER A 85 7.97 -10.20 -5.23
CA SER A 85 8.06 -11.67 -5.19
C SER A 85 7.02 -12.30 -4.28
N VAL A 86 6.65 -11.62 -3.19
CA VAL A 86 5.65 -12.10 -2.23
C VAL A 86 4.52 -11.09 -2.16
N VAL A 87 3.30 -11.54 -2.42
CA VAL A 87 2.08 -10.72 -2.42
C VAL A 87 0.97 -11.46 -1.67
N HIS A 88 0.36 -10.81 -0.70
CA HIS A 88 -0.76 -11.37 0.06
C HIS A 88 -1.95 -10.43 0.05
N GLU A 89 -3.13 -10.98 -0.15
CA GLU A 89 -4.42 -10.32 0.04
C GLU A 89 -4.93 -10.65 1.45
N LEU A 90 -5.15 -9.63 2.27
CA LEU A 90 -5.65 -9.76 3.64
C LEU A 90 -7.03 -9.14 3.75
N HIS A 91 -7.99 -9.84 4.33
CA HIS A 91 -9.34 -9.32 4.52
C HIS A 91 -9.63 -9.11 6.00
N PHE A 92 -10.32 -8.01 6.28
CA PHE A 92 -10.67 -7.61 7.62
C PHE A 92 -12.17 -7.33 7.73
N VAL A 93 -12.73 -7.64 8.90
CA VAL A 93 -14.05 -7.21 9.35
C VAL A 93 -13.87 -6.63 10.74
N ASP A 94 -14.29 -5.38 10.94
CA ASP A 94 -14.15 -4.63 12.19
C ASP A 94 -12.72 -4.68 12.77
N GLY A 95 -11.72 -4.59 11.89
CA GLY A 95 -10.31 -4.61 12.26
C GLY A 95 -9.79 -5.97 12.74
N GLN A 96 -10.55 -7.05 12.58
CA GLN A 96 -10.10 -8.44 12.76
C GLN A 96 -9.82 -9.07 11.42
N ARG A 97 -8.66 -9.72 11.25
CA ARG A 97 -8.33 -10.43 10.02
C ARG A 97 -9.17 -11.69 9.92
N THR A 98 -10.03 -11.76 8.91
CA THR A 98 -10.91 -12.92 8.67
C THR A 98 -10.30 -13.90 7.68
N GLU A 99 -9.60 -13.39 6.65
CA GLU A 99 -9.03 -14.22 5.58
C GLU A 99 -7.65 -13.72 5.15
N SER A 100 -6.87 -14.62 4.55
CA SER A 100 -5.55 -14.35 3.98
C SER A 100 -5.35 -15.24 2.75
N PHE A 101 -4.94 -14.64 1.64
CA PHE A 101 -4.65 -15.35 0.40
C PHE A 101 -3.25 -15.01 -0.08
N ASP A 102 -2.48 -16.05 -0.41
CA ASP A 102 -1.17 -15.88 -1.04
C ASP A 102 -1.36 -15.76 -2.55
N CYS A 103 -1.04 -14.59 -3.09
CA CYS A 103 -1.13 -14.27 -4.52
C CYS A 103 0.23 -14.41 -5.23
N SER A 104 1.29 -14.83 -4.53
CA SER A 104 2.66 -14.79 -5.03
C SER A 104 2.87 -15.62 -6.30
N SER A 105 2.27 -16.81 -6.38
CA SER A 105 2.35 -17.69 -7.56
C SER A 105 1.61 -17.15 -8.77
N ALA A 106 0.47 -16.49 -8.55
CA ALA A 106 -0.28 -15.82 -9.60
C ALA A 106 0.49 -14.59 -10.14
N MET A 107 1.17 -13.86 -9.25
CA MET A 107 2.06 -12.76 -9.64
C MET A 107 3.27 -13.25 -10.43
N GLU A 108 3.81 -14.43 -10.10
CA GLU A 108 4.87 -15.06 -10.89
C GLU A 108 4.40 -15.42 -12.30
N THR A 109 3.21 -16.03 -12.41
CA THR A 109 2.59 -16.32 -13.70
C THR A 109 2.38 -15.06 -14.53
N LEU A 110 1.92 -13.97 -13.90
CA LEU A 110 1.74 -12.67 -14.55
C LEU A 110 3.07 -12.12 -15.07
N ARG A 111 4.15 -12.20 -14.28
CA ARG A 111 5.49 -11.77 -14.69
C ARG A 111 6.00 -12.57 -15.90
N HIS A 112 5.85 -13.89 -15.88
CA HIS A 112 6.23 -14.75 -17.01
C HIS A 112 5.45 -14.41 -18.28
N ARG A 113 4.15 -14.10 -18.16
CA ARG A 113 3.34 -13.69 -19.31
C ARG A 113 3.80 -12.35 -19.89
N ILE A 114 4.09 -11.38 -19.04
CA ILE A 114 4.63 -10.07 -19.45
C ILE A 114 5.99 -10.24 -20.15
N GLU A 115 6.80 -11.21 -19.71
CA GLU A 115 8.10 -11.50 -20.32
C GLU A 115 8.00 -12.24 -21.65
N ALA A 116 7.07 -13.19 -21.78
CA ALA A 116 6.88 -13.97 -22.99
C ALA A 116 6.30 -13.15 -24.16
N GLU A 117 5.53 -12.11 -23.86
CA GLU A 117 4.83 -11.31 -24.86
C GLU A 117 5.08 -9.81 -24.61
N PRO A 118 6.19 -9.24 -25.13
CA PRO A 118 6.58 -7.86 -24.87
C PRO A 118 5.62 -6.80 -25.44
N ASP A 119 4.78 -7.19 -26.41
CA ASP A 119 3.74 -6.35 -27.03
C ASP A 119 2.34 -6.58 -26.41
N LEU A 120 2.26 -7.16 -25.20
CA LEU A 120 0.98 -7.52 -24.58
C LEU A 120 0.01 -6.34 -24.54
N ASP A 121 -1.23 -6.60 -24.92
CA ASP A 121 -2.33 -5.67 -24.70
C ASP A 121 -2.40 -5.28 -23.22
N LYS A 122 -2.21 -3.98 -22.95
CA LYS A 122 -2.22 -3.40 -21.59
C LYS A 122 -3.53 -3.73 -20.86
N HIS A 123 -4.63 -3.83 -21.61
CA HIS A 123 -5.92 -4.22 -21.04
C HIS A 123 -5.92 -5.68 -20.57
N GLY A 124 -5.28 -6.59 -21.30
CA GLY A 124 -5.10 -7.99 -20.90
C GLY A 124 -4.25 -8.16 -19.64
N VAL A 125 -3.15 -7.39 -19.51
CA VAL A 125 -2.32 -7.37 -18.28
C VAL A 125 -3.14 -6.89 -17.09
N HIS A 126 -3.90 -5.81 -17.28
CA HIS A 126 -4.75 -5.26 -16.23
C HIS A 126 -5.77 -6.27 -15.74
N LEU A 127 -6.49 -6.90 -16.67
CA LEU A 127 -7.52 -7.87 -16.34
C LEU A 127 -6.90 -9.06 -15.60
N ALA A 128 -5.73 -9.54 -16.03
CA ALA A 128 -5.01 -10.60 -15.34
C ALA A 128 -4.59 -10.21 -13.91
N LEU A 129 -4.14 -8.96 -13.72
CA LEU A 129 -3.80 -8.43 -12.40
C LEU A 129 -5.03 -8.33 -11.50
N VAL A 130 -6.13 -7.74 -11.98
CA VAL A 130 -7.38 -7.60 -11.21
C VAL A 130 -7.96 -8.97 -10.85
N ASN A 131 -7.94 -9.92 -11.78
CA ASN A 131 -8.42 -11.29 -11.57
C ASN A 131 -7.54 -12.11 -10.62
N THR A 132 -6.33 -11.65 -10.29
CA THR A 132 -5.47 -12.32 -9.30
C THR A 132 -6.01 -12.12 -7.87
N PHE A 133 -6.80 -11.09 -7.64
CA PHE A 133 -7.39 -10.78 -6.34
C PHE A 133 -8.82 -11.32 -6.25
N ARG A 134 -9.20 -11.81 -5.06
CA ARG A 134 -10.54 -12.39 -4.84
C ARG A 134 -11.62 -11.32 -4.72
N LYS A 135 -11.27 -10.13 -4.23
CA LYS A 135 -12.19 -9.00 -4.21
C LYS A 135 -11.94 -8.05 -5.39
N PRO A 136 -13.01 -7.58 -6.05
CA PRO A 136 -12.88 -6.51 -7.02
C PRO A 136 -12.47 -5.26 -6.25
N TYR A 137 -11.21 -4.92 -6.37
CA TYR A 137 -10.73 -3.62 -5.95
C TYR A 137 -11.06 -2.61 -7.05
N SER A 138 -12.33 -2.26 -7.18
CA SER A 138 -12.82 -1.25 -8.13
C SER A 138 -12.09 0.09 -7.98
N ASP A 139 -11.49 0.31 -6.82
CA ASP A 139 -10.90 1.58 -6.39
C ASP A 139 -9.36 1.53 -6.33
N LEU A 140 -8.69 0.49 -6.86
CA LEU A 140 -7.23 0.48 -7.07
C LEU A 140 -6.80 1.38 -8.26
N GLN A 141 -7.57 2.44 -8.54
CA GLN A 141 -7.07 3.58 -9.32
C GLN A 141 -6.17 4.40 -8.39
N TRP A 142 -4.86 4.25 -8.54
CA TRP A 142 -3.85 5.07 -7.86
C TRP A 142 -3.50 6.29 -8.69
#